data_AF-A0A4U2ZKN8-F1
#
_entry.id   AF-A0A4U2ZKN8-F1
#
_cell.length_a   1.000
_cell.length_b   1.000
_cell.length_c   1.000
_cell.angle_alpha   90.00
_cell.angle_beta   90.00
_cell.angle_gamma   90.00
#
_symmetry.space_group_name_H-M   'P 1'
#
loop_
_entity.id
_entity.type
_entity.pdbx_description
1 polymer ?
#
loop_
_entity_poly.entity_id
_entity_poly.type
_entity_poly.pdbx_seq_one_letter_code
_entity_poly.pdbx_strand_id
1 'polypeptide(L)' 'MKTRDSYKIIVIGAGTAGISSTAHLLRNVPLLKEDIAIIDPSKKHYFQ' A
#
# COMPACT_ATOMS: atom_id res chain seq x y z
N MET A 1 7.95 13.21 -15.44
CA MET A 1 7.28 12.22 -14.56
C MET A 1 6.00 12.85 -14.07
N LYS A 2 4.82 12.25 -14.32
CA LYS A 2 3.55 12.78 -13.81
C LYS A 2 3.48 12.46 -12.32
N THR A 3 3.51 13.47 -11.46
CA THR A 3 3.25 13.32 -10.03
C THR A 3 1.75 13.10 -9.80
N ARG A 4 1.41 12.16 -8.94
CA ARG A 4 0.03 11.88 -8.54
C ARG A 4 -0.05 12.20 -7.05
N ASP A 5 -0.74 13.29 -6.73
CA ASP A 5 -0.73 13.86 -5.38
C ASP A 5 -1.87 13.32 -4.50
N SER A 6 -2.73 12.44 -5.06
CA SER A 6 -3.90 11.90 -4.40
C SER A 6 -4.12 10.43 -4.70
N TYR A 7 -4.40 9.66 -3.64
CA TYR A 7 -4.85 8.28 -3.67
C TYR A 7 -6.12 8.18 -2.83
N LYS A 8 -7.02 7.23 -3.15
CA LYS A 8 -8.23 7.03 -2.34
C LYS A 8 -7.88 6.46 -0.96
N ILE A 9 -6.81 5.68 -0.90
CA ILE A 9 -6.33 5.04 0.33
C ILE A 9 -4.83 5.23 0.43
N ILE A 10 -4.39 5.69 1.60
CA ILE A 10 -2.98 5.76 1.97
C ILE A 10 -2.76 4.83 3.15
N VAL A 11 -1.81 3.90 3.02
CA VAL A 11 -1.38 3.00 4.08
C VAL A 11 -0.04 3.47 4.60
N ILE A 12 0.03 3.81 5.88
CA ILE A 12 1.28 4.23 6.54
C ILE A 12 1.91 3.02 7.22
N GLY A 13 3.10 2.63 6.75
CA GLY A 13 3.83 1.46 7.20
C GLY A 13 3.66 0.25 6.26
N ALA A 14 4.77 -0.23 5.73
CA ALA A 14 4.90 -1.44 4.91
C ALA A 14 5.45 -2.62 5.74
N GLY A 15 5.08 -2.69 7.02
CA GLY A 15 5.28 -3.87 7.87
C GLY A 15 4.27 -4.97 7.54
N THR A 16 4.26 -6.05 8.34
CA THR A 16 3.37 -7.20 8.12
C THR A 16 1.91 -6.80 8.00
N ALA A 17 1.40 -6.00 8.94
CA ALA A 17 0.00 -5.55 8.92
C ALA A 17 -0.33 -4.71 7.68
N GLY A 18 0.54 -3.77 7.30
CA GLY A 18 0.30 -2.88 6.15
C GLY A 18 0.23 -3.65 4.84
N ILE A 19 1.18 -4.55 4.60
CA ILE A 19 1.21 -5.38 3.39
C ILE A 19 0.05 -6.38 3.39
N SER A 20 -0.17 -7.10 4.49
CA SER A 20 -1.21 -8.14 4.55
C SER A 20 -2.62 -7.57 4.39
N SER A 21 -2.94 -6.46 5.07
CA SER A 21 -4.25 -5.80 4.95
C SER A 21 -4.47 -5.22 3.54
N THR A 22 -3.46 -4.60 2.95
CA THR A 22 -3.55 -4.07 1.58
C THR A 22 -3.75 -5.19 0.55
N ALA A 23 -3.00 -6.29 0.69
CA ALA A 23 -3.14 -7.45 -0.18
C ALA A 23 -4.52 -8.11 -0.03
N HIS A 24 -5.03 -8.22 1.20
CA HIS A 24 -6.38 -8.74 1.44
C HIS A 24 -7.45 -7.85 0.81
N LEU A 25 -7.33 -6.52 0.96
CA LEU A 25 -8.25 -5.57 0.32
C LEU A 25 -8.23 -5.70 -1.21
N LEU A 26 -7.05 -5.75 -1.82
CA LEU A 26 -6.92 -5.85 -3.28
C LEU A 26 -7.46 -7.16 -3.85
N ARG A 27 -7.40 -8.27 -3.09
CA ARG A 27 -8.04 -9.53 -3.50
C ARG A 27 -9.57 -9.41 -3.57
N ASN A 28 -10.16 -8.62 -2.68
CA ASN A 28 -11.62 -8.44 -2.61
C ASN A 28 -12.12 -7.29 -3.50
N VAL A 29 -11.29 -6.27 -3.74
CA VAL A 29 -11.64 -5.08 -4.51
C VAL A 29 -10.51 -4.71 -5.49
N PRO A 30 -10.32 -5.46 -6.59
CA PRO A 30 -9.21 -5.25 -7.52
C PRO A 30 -9.19 -3.88 -8.21
N LEU A 31 -10.36 -3.23 -8.34
CA LEU A 31 -10.51 -1.88 -8.91
C LEU A 31 -9.65 -0.84 -8.17
N LEU A 32 -9.32 -1.08 -6.90
CA LEU A 32 -8.53 -0.15 -6.09
C LEU A 32 -7.03 -0.19 -6.40
N LYS A 33 -6.52 -1.09 -7.24
CA LYS A 33 -5.08 -1.31 -7.45
C LYS A 33 -4.28 -0.03 -7.73
N GLU A 34 -4.80 0.86 -8.56
CA GLU A 34 -4.13 2.11 -8.95
C GLU A 34 -4.50 3.31 -8.05
N ASP A 35 -5.31 3.08 -7.00
CA ASP A 35 -5.85 4.09 -6.09
C ASP A 35 -5.35 3.91 -4.63
N ILE A 36 -4.40 3.00 -4.39
CA ILE A 36 -3.74 2.78 -3.09
C ILE A 36 -2.26 3.17 -3.18
N ALA A 37 -1.79 3.92 -2.19
CA ALA A 37 -0.37 4.12 -1.94
C ALA A 37 0.04 3.56 -0.57
N ILE A 38 1.21 2.93 -0.50
CA ILE A 38 1.84 2.53 0.76
C ILE A 38 3.07 3.42 0.97
N ILE A 39 3.17 4.07 2.12
CA ILE A 39 4.28 4.94 2.49
C ILE A 39 5.05 4.28 3.63
N ASP A 40 6.32 4.00 3.42
CA ASP A 40 7.23 3.45 4.43
C ASP A 40 8.64 4.04 4.25
N PRO A 41 9.32 4.46 5.32
CA PRO A 41 10.68 5.00 5.23
C PRO A 41 11.74 3.92 4.92
N SER A 42 11.45 2.65 5.22
CA SER A 42 12.35 1.53 4.99
C SER A 42 12.37 1.11 3.53
N LYS A 43 13.58 0.88 3.00
CA LYS A 43 13.77 0.27 1.68
C LYS A 43 13.65 -1.26 1.71
N LYS A 44 13.67 -1.86 2.91
CA LYS A 44 13.64 -3.31 3.11
C LYS A 44 12.47 -3.70 3.99
N HIS A 45 11.72 -4.69 3.55
CA HIS A 45 10.76 -5.38 4.39
C HIS A 45 11.43 -6.57 5.05
N TYR A 46 11.25 -6.73 6.36
CA TYR A 46 11.78 -7.85 7.13
C TYR A 46 10.63 -8.71 7.63
N PHE A 47 10.78 -10.02 7.51
CA PHE A 47 9.96 -10.96 8.27
C PHE A 47 10.55 -11.08 9.67
N GLN A 48 9.87 -10.45 10.64
CA GLN A 48 10.22 -10.49 12.06
C GLN A 48 9.59 -11.69 12.75
#